data_AF-A0A117KWZ3-F1
#
_entry.id   AF-A0A117KWZ3-F1
#
_cell.length_a   1.000
_cell.length_b   1.000
_cell.length_c   1.000
_cell.angle_alpha   90.00
_cell.angle_beta   90.00
_cell.angle_gamma   90.00
#
_symmetry.space_group_name_H-M   'P 1'
#
loop_
_entity.id
_entity.type
_entity.pdbx_description
1 polymer ?
#
loop_
_entity_poly.entity_id
_entity_poly.type
_entity_poly.pdbx_seq_one_letter_code
_entity_poly.pdbx_strand_id
1 'polypeptide(L)' 'MLTMLRICRLKKGKTLRQVARELGVSEVGLCRIEKGQAYIPPAWRKKLINYYDVSPIEIFDPETGWPVLIKEE' A
#
# COMPACT_ATOMS: atom_id res chain seq x y z
N MET A 1 5.86 5.14 -12.25
CA MET A 1 5.08 5.59 -11.08
C MET A 1 5.19 4.56 -9.96
N LEU A 2 5.82 4.95 -8.86
CA LEU A 2 6.00 4.14 -7.67
C LEU A 2 5.15 4.74 -6.53
N THR A 3 4.63 3.92 -5.64
CA THR A 3 3.90 4.39 -4.44
C THR A 3 4.71 4.07 -3.18
N MET A 4 4.46 4.81 -2.10
CA MET A 4 5.11 4.51 -0.82
C MET A 4 4.81 3.09 -0.34
N LEU A 5 3.61 2.56 -0.60
CA LEU A 5 3.25 1.18 -0.29
C LEU A 5 4.17 0.14 -0.94
N ARG A 6 4.54 0.36 -2.20
CA ARG A 6 5.50 -0.51 -2.89
C ARG A 6 6.87 -0.44 -2.21
N ILE A 7 7.31 0.74 -1.79
CA ILE A 7 8.56 0.89 -1.04
C ILE A 7 8.50 0.14 0.29
N CYS A 8 7.44 0.31 1.08
CA CYS A 8 7.26 -0.40 2.36
C CYS A 8 7.33 -1.92 2.17
N ARG A 9 6.67 -2.45 1.13
CA ARG A 9 6.73 -3.88 0.81
C ARG A 9 8.15 -4.35 0.46
N LEU A 10 8.85 -3.59 -0.38
CA LEU A 10 10.21 -3.92 -0.82
C LEU A 10 11.21 -3.83 0.35
N LYS A 11 11.10 -2.82 1.21
CA LYS A 11 11.90 -2.71 2.45
C LYS A 11 11.70 -3.91 3.38
N LYS A 12 10.49 -4.46 3.42
CA LYS A 12 10.16 -5.67 4.19
C LYS A 12 10.63 -6.97 3.51
N GLY A 13 11.17 -6.90 2.29
CA GLY A 13 11.66 -8.08 1.53
C GLY A 13 10.57 -9.05 1.09
N LYS A 14 9.32 -8.60 0.99
CA LYS A 14 8.15 -9.47 0.73
C LYS A 14 7.66 -9.35 -0.71
N THR A 15 7.20 -10.47 -1.26
CA THR A 15 6.48 -10.47 -2.54
C THR A 15 5.05 -9.97 -2.35
N LEU A 16 4.44 -9.54 -3.44
CA LEU A 16 3.06 -9.03 -3.46
C LEU A 16 2.07 -10.12 -2.99
N ARG A 17 2.26 -11.36 -3.46
CA ARG A 17 1.50 -12.53 -3.02
C ARG A 17 1.63 -12.81 -1.53
N GLN A 18 2.83 -12.72 -0.96
CA GLN A 18 3.05 -12.94 0.47
C GLN A 18 2.28 -11.92 1.31
N VAL A 19 2.40 -10.64 0.99
CA VAL A 19 1.67 -9.57 1.69
C VAL A 19 0.17 -9.74 1.54
N ALA A 20 -0.31 -10.02 0.32
CA ALA A 20 -1.73 -10.21 0.07
C ALA A 20 -2.32 -11.35 0.93
N ARG A 21 -1.59 -12.47 1.02
CA ARG A 21 -1.97 -13.61 1.85
C ARG A 21 -1.93 -13.27 3.34
N GLU A 22 -0.86 -12.63 3.82
CA GLU A 22 -0.68 -12.28 5.24
C GLU A 22 -1.73 -11.26 5.72
N LEU A 23 -2.14 -10.32 4.87
CA LEU A 23 -3.17 -9.32 5.18
C LEU A 23 -4.61 -9.81 4.90
N GLY A 24 -4.77 -10.95 4.22
CA GLY A 24 -6.06 -11.43 3.73
C GLY A 24 -6.73 -10.41 2.80
N VAL A 25 -5.99 -9.96 1.78
CA VAL A 25 -6.43 -8.98 0.77
C VAL A 25 -6.17 -9.50 -0.64
N SER A 26 -6.80 -8.89 -1.65
CA SER A 26 -6.59 -9.28 -3.05
C SER A 26 -5.20 -8.88 -3.54
N GLU A 27 -4.43 -9.83 -4.08
CA GLU A 27 -3.13 -9.57 -4.72
C GLU A 27 -3.28 -8.59 -5.89
N VAL A 28 -4.33 -8.75 -6.70
CA VAL A 28 -4.61 -7.86 -7.84
C VAL A 28 -4.96 -6.45 -7.36
N GLY A 29 -5.79 -6.34 -6.32
CA GLY A 29 -6.14 -5.05 -5.73
C GLY A 29 -4.91 -4.34 -5.15
N LEU A 30 -4.08 -5.06 -4.40
CA LEU A 30 -2.83 -4.53 -3.86
C LEU A 30 -1.87 -4.08 -4.97
N CYS A 31 -1.78 -4.84 -6.07
CA CYS A 31 -0.95 -4.47 -7.22
C CYS A 31 -1.43 -3.17 -7.89
N ARG A 32 -2.74 -2.98 -8.06
CA ARG A 32 -3.29 -1.73 -8.63
C ARG A 32 -3.03 -0.54 -7.72
N ILE A 33 -3.20 -0.70 -6.40
CA ILE A 33 -2.88 0.32 -5.41
C ILE A 33 -1.38 0.68 -5.48
N GLU A 34 -0.50 -0.32 -5.48
CA GLU A 34 0.96 -0.10 -5.50
C GLU A 34 1.45 0.61 -6.77
N LYS A 35 0.67 0.57 -7.84
CA LYS A 35 0.90 1.27 -9.12
C LYS A 35 0.23 2.63 -9.21
N GLY A 36 -0.49 3.08 -8.17
CA GLY A 36 -1.26 4.32 -8.21
C GLY A 36 -2.48 4.26 -9.13
N GLN A 37 -3.03 3.06 -9.38
CA GLN A 37 -4.19 2.84 -10.25
C GLN A 37 -5.50 2.63 -9.48
N ALA A 38 -5.44 2.58 -8.14
CA ALA A 38 -6.60 2.45 -7.28
C ALA A 38 -6.32 3.09 -5.90
N TYR A 39 -7.37 3.60 -5.26
CA TYR A 39 -7.34 4.04 -3.87
C TYR A 39 -7.31 2.85 -2.91
N ILE A 40 -6.93 3.09 -1.66
CA ILE A 40 -6.92 2.09 -0.59
C ILE A 40 -8.31 2.01 0.05
N PRO A 41 -8.99 0.85 -0.04
CA PRO A 41 -10.27 0.65 0.61
C PRO A 41 -10.17 0.90 2.12
N PRO A 42 -11.19 1.51 2.76
CA PRO A 42 -11.17 1.77 4.22
C PRO A 42 -10.84 0.52 5.06
N ALA A 43 -11.35 -0.64 4.66
CA ALA A 43 -11.08 -1.93 5.32
C ALA A 43 -9.60 -2.36 5.28
N TRP A 44 -8.81 -1.84 4.33
CA TRP A 44 -7.39 -2.18 4.17
C TRP A 44 -6.49 -1.18 4.88
N ARG A 45 -6.93 0.07 5.10
CA ARG A 45 -6.12 1.15 5.69
C ARG A 45 -5.50 0.72 7.03
N LYS A 46 -6.32 0.29 7.98
CA LYS A 46 -5.84 -0.17 9.31
C LYS A 46 -4.93 -1.40 9.22
N LYS A 47 -5.22 -2.32 8.30
CA LYS A 47 -4.38 -3.51 8.06
C LYS A 47 -2.98 -3.11 7.57
N LEU A 48 -2.91 -2.19 6.62
CA LEU A 48 -1.65 -1.73 6.02
C LEU A 48 -0.83 -0.90 7.01
N ILE A 49 -1.47 0.02 7.75
CA ILE A 49 -0.84 0.80 8.83
C ILE A 49 -0.17 -0.12 9.84
N ASN A 50 -0.93 -1.06 10.40
CA ASN A 50 -0.42 -1.98 11.42
C ASN A 50 0.64 -2.95 10.85
N TYR A 51 0.50 -3.38 9.61
CA TYR A 51 1.42 -4.35 9.01
C TYR A 51 2.77 -3.73 8.66
N TYR A 52 2.80 -2.46 8.26
CA TYR A 52 4.02 -1.75 7.92
C TYR A 52 4.59 -0.89 9.05
N ASP A 53 3.86 -0.73 10.15
CA ASP A 53 4.24 0.10 11.30
C ASP A 53 4.57 1.54 10.87
N VAL A 54 3.64 2.13 10.11
CA VAL A 54 3.77 3.47 9.50
C VAL A 54 2.56 4.33 9.83
N SER A 55 2.75 5.64 9.82
CA SER A 55 1.65 6.60 9.94
C SER A 55 0.77 6.59 8.68
N PRO A 56 -0.56 6.79 8.78
CA PRO A 56 -1.46 6.83 7.61
C PRO A 56 -0.96 7.75 6.50
N ILE A 57 -0.51 8.95 6.86
CA ILE A 57 -0.08 10.01 5.92
C ILE A 57 1.15 9.64 5.11
N GLU A 58 1.93 8.65 5.55
CA GLU A 58 3.11 8.19 4.81
C GLU A 58 2.71 7.33 3.62
N ILE A 59 1.60 6.59 3.71
CA ILE A 59 1.20 5.61 2.70
C ILE A 59 -0.04 6.01 1.90
N PHE A 60 -0.92 6.86 2.43
CA PHE A 60 -2.08 7.38 1.71
C PHE A 60 -2.61 8.70 2.27
N ASP A 61 -3.38 9.43 1.46
CA ASP A 61 -4.14 10.60 1.89
C ASP A 61 -5.35 10.16 2.77
N PRO A 62 -5.45 10.58 4.05
CA PRO A 62 -6.53 10.17 4.94
C PRO A 62 -7.95 10.49 4.44
N GLU A 63 -8.13 11.57 3.69
CA GLU A 63 -9.42 12.02 3.18
C GLU A 63 -9.84 11.19 1.97
N THR A 64 -8.97 11.10 0.95
CA THR A 64 -9.31 10.46 -0.33
C THR A 64 -8.99 8.96 -0.35
N GLY A 65 -8.03 8.50 0.45
CA GLY A 65 -7.48 7.15 0.42
C GLY A 65 -6.52 6.89 -0.74
N TRP A 66 -6.14 7.91 -1.51
CA TRP A 66 -5.18 7.74 -2.59
C TRP A 66 -3.79 7.42 -2.04
N PRO A 67 -3.10 6.35 -2.51
CA PRO A 67 -1.71 6.10 -2.15
C PRO A 67 -0.80 7.28 -2.46
N VAL A 68 0.16 7.53 -1.57
CA VAL A 68 1.21 8.53 -1.78
C VAL A 68 2.07 8.10 -2.98
N LEU A 69 2.07 8.94 -4.01
CA LEU A 69 2.87 8.76 -5.22
C LEU A 69 4.26 9.33 -5.01
N ILE A 70 5.26 8.61 -5.50
CA ILE A 70 6.65 9.06 -5.49
C ILE A 70 6.98 9.51 -6.91
N LYS A 71 7.33 10.79 -7.06
CA LYS A 71 7.88 11.32 -8.30
C LYS A 71 9.32 10.78 -8.41
N GLU A 72 9.58 10.03 -9.47
CA GLU A 72 10.97 9.82 -9.91
C GLU A 72 11.43 11.18 -10.47
N GLU A 73 12.52 11.72 -9.91
CA GLU A 73 13.24 12.87 -10.48
C GLU A 73 13.87 12.50 -11.84
#